data_AF-A0A9P1FIG0-F1
#
_entry.id   AF-A0A9P1FIG0-F1
#
_cell.length_a   1.000
_cell.length_b   1.000
_cell.length_c   1.000
_cell.angle_alpha   90.00
_cell.angle_beta   90.00
_cell.angle_gamma   90.00
#
_symmetry.space_group_name_H-M   'P 1'
#
loop_
_entity.id
_entity.type
_entity.pdbx_description
1 polymer ?
#
loop_
_entity_poly.entity_id
_entity_poly.type
_entity_poly.pdbx_seq_one_letter_code
_entity_poly.pdbx_strand_id
1 'polypeptide(L)'
;MEQLEMQLRSVPETTVPETPVLHNELKIRGAILGDEVPASDATVEDPEQTSDKIRFGESVWSLPLVLDFQRFPLWDSIFAMLLLLVNLGMQAMFSGILLSDNFAGAGVQVEEERENARRWRVSIAHDWRYMDLSETSLATRVCQSDGALILSTPQAELIDQINSFLGLGPTDFEPGFLQPGILFCSLCILHWSLCVYKEFRSVWLALEAVIMTPRASRSTIIENRLASLSTPRLVIVLMSFVLRIAIASIMLVAGVNWLGRTTSITELMLNAVALNSIMDVDELLFAGFIPVSVQQSVRRLEPIKMKYSRSRSQRESFGLFLLLGATMLVPYLVYLEPLSAGMISIKWEMCGGNQTFVVANNPESQQIVGYRTQEARNDQEPTLIEIAVDRHKFQEDGPPEYIFFSASRTLFNADIDEDMSGAAERAPFCIETDALRPGAPFYGDLVIEPIIHARMRSALVVLGHPPGTSCENITQLCSRPDARLLRLMCGDTCGCTDPFSSPWHKVPSQGCSDACTVRTQNILATQPCEDQPTGDVWKEFWDGYAAALAEFYGQNVSRAVIWPMASNVMAQLRVTGCSGLGVPGLQVEMITQTPWCQGHDRLFRPLAWLCPRSCGCAENPSSHCPVNCKANASG
;
A
#
# COMPACT_ATOMS: atom_id res chain seq x y z
N MET A 1 -40.15 -6.91 2.30
CA MET A 1 -39.11 -6.28 1.46
C MET A 1 -39.33 -6.52 -0.04
N GLU A 2 -40.07 -7.55 -0.46
CA GLU A 2 -40.49 -7.74 -1.88
C GLU A 2 -41.51 -6.72 -2.43
N GLN A 3 -42.19 -5.93 -1.59
CA GLN A 3 -43.11 -4.88 -2.07
C GLN A 3 -42.41 -3.55 -2.40
N LEU A 4 -41.13 -3.37 -2.03
CA LEU A 4 -40.37 -2.15 -2.34
C LEU A 4 -39.64 -2.22 -3.70
N GLU A 5 -39.36 -3.42 -4.21
CA GLU A 5 -38.68 -3.60 -5.50
C GLU A 5 -39.61 -3.44 -6.72
N MET A 6 -40.92 -3.60 -6.53
CA MET A 6 -41.88 -3.52 -7.64
C MET A 6 -42.27 -2.07 -8.02
N GLN A 7 -41.96 -1.06 -7.19
CA GLN A 7 -42.20 0.35 -7.50
C GLN A 7 -41.00 1.06 -8.18
N LEU A 8 -39.82 0.44 -8.26
CA LEU A 8 -38.64 1.04 -8.88
C LEU A 8 -38.45 0.71 -10.37
N ARG A 9 -39.31 -0.12 -10.98
CA ARG A 9 -39.19 -0.55 -12.40
C ARG A 9 -40.11 0.18 -13.40
N SER A 10 -40.80 1.26 -13.02
CA SER A 10 -41.70 1.97 -13.93
C SER A 10 -41.39 3.46 -14.11
N VAL A 11 -40.11 3.82 -14.22
CA VAL A 11 -39.71 5.17 -14.67
C VAL A 11 -39.40 5.10 -16.17
N PRO A 12 -40.17 5.78 -17.04
CA PRO A 12 -39.86 5.85 -18.47
C PRO A 12 -38.60 6.68 -18.68
N GLU A 13 -37.73 6.23 -19.59
CA GLU A 13 -36.63 7.01 -20.16
C GLU A 13 -37.18 8.35 -20.66
N THR A 14 -36.95 9.39 -19.86
CA THR A 14 -37.18 10.77 -20.25
C THR A 14 -35.88 11.27 -20.86
N THR A 15 -35.95 11.57 -22.16
CA THR A 15 -34.97 12.36 -22.89
C THR A 15 -34.57 13.58 -22.06
N VAL A 16 -33.31 13.60 -21.64
CA VAL A 16 -32.69 14.73 -20.93
C VAL A 16 -32.74 15.95 -21.85
N PRO A 17 -33.46 17.03 -21.49
CA PRO A 17 -33.31 18.29 -22.19
C PRO A 17 -31.96 18.89 -21.82
N GLU A 18 -31.19 19.26 -22.84
CA GLU A 18 -29.98 20.08 -22.71
C GLU A 18 -30.30 21.28 -21.81
N THR A 19 -29.63 21.34 -20.66
CA THR A 19 -29.70 22.49 -19.78
C THR A 19 -28.85 23.60 -20.41
N PRO A 20 -29.37 24.85 -20.49
CA PRO A 20 -28.57 25.97 -20.93
C PRO A 20 -27.49 26.23 -19.89
N VAL A 21 -26.23 26.13 -20.33
CA VAL A 21 -25.05 26.57 -19.59
C VAL A 21 -25.25 28.05 -19.23
N LEU A 22 -25.60 28.30 -17.97
CA LEU A 22 -25.68 29.65 -17.42
C LEU A 22 -24.25 30.13 -17.16
N HIS A 23 -23.66 30.81 -18.15
CA HIS A 23 -22.45 31.60 -17.97
C HIS A 23 -22.74 32.75 -16.98
N ASN A 24 -22.49 32.50 -15.69
CA ASN A 24 -22.28 33.57 -14.73
C ASN A 24 -20.86 34.10 -14.89
N GLU A 25 -20.73 35.09 -15.78
CA GLU A 25 -19.59 35.99 -15.84
C GLU A 25 -19.43 36.74 -14.50
N LEU A 26 -18.57 36.20 -13.63
CA LEU A 26 -18.04 36.96 -12.51
C LEU A 26 -17.03 37.97 -13.09
N LYS A 27 -17.52 39.18 -13.36
CA LYS A 27 -16.77 40.31 -13.89
C LYS A 27 -15.76 40.83 -12.85
N ILE A 28 -14.66 40.11 -12.66
CA ILE A 28 -13.47 40.60 -11.96
C ILE A 28 -12.82 41.64 -12.88
N ARG A 29 -12.93 42.91 -12.48
CA ARG A 29 -12.25 44.05 -13.13
C ARG A 29 -10.74 43.93 -12.88
N GLY A 30 -10.06 43.10 -13.67
CA GLY A 30 -8.62 43.17 -13.91
C GLY A 30 -8.35 44.21 -14.99
N ALA A 31 -7.94 45.41 -14.59
CA ALA A 31 -7.46 46.43 -15.51
C ALA A 31 -5.95 46.25 -15.68
N ILE A 32 -5.51 45.63 -16.79
CA ILE A 32 -4.17 45.72 -17.40
C ILE A 32 -4.32 45.24 -18.86
N LEU A 33 -3.67 45.95 -19.82
CA LEU A 33 -3.80 45.95 -21.30
C LEU A 33 -4.82 47.00 -21.78
N GLY A 34 -4.48 48.05 -22.52
CA GLY A 34 -3.27 48.40 -23.24
C GLY A 34 -3.71 49.28 -24.40
N ASP A 35 -3.89 50.58 -24.16
CA ASP A 35 -4.23 51.54 -25.22
C ASP A 35 -2.97 51.86 -26.04
N GLU A 36 -3.08 51.67 -27.36
CA GLU A 36 -2.13 52.15 -28.36
C GLU A 36 -2.10 53.69 -28.33
N VAL A 37 -0.93 54.26 -28.04
CA VAL A 37 -0.65 55.70 -28.15
C VAL A 37 0.08 55.94 -29.48
N PRO A 38 -0.36 56.90 -30.31
CA PRO A 38 0.31 57.23 -31.55
C PRO A 38 1.64 57.95 -31.29
N ALA A 39 2.64 57.59 -32.08
CA ALA A 39 3.97 58.18 -32.05
C ALA A 39 3.92 59.69 -32.36
N SER A 40 4.21 60.53 -31.37
CA SER A 40 4.54 61.94 -31.57
C SER A 40 5.93 62.25 -31.00
N ASP A 41 6.79 62.72 -31.90
CA ASP A 41 8.00 63.53 -31.73
C ASP A 41 8.67 63.56 -30.35
N ALA A 42 9.82 62.88 -30.26
CA ALA A 42 10.71 62.92 -29.10
C ALA A 42 11.62 64.15 -29.16
N THR A 43 11.19 65.23 -28.51
CA THR A 43 12.12 66.24 -28.00
C THR A 43 12.88 65.66 -26.80
N VAL A 44 14.21 65.71 -26.86
CA VAL A 44 15.11 65.33 -25.75
C VAL A 44 14.92 66.33 -24.61
N GLU A 45 13.97 66.05 -23.72
CA GLU A 45 13.85 66.68 -22.41
C GLU A 45 14.88 66.03 -21.46
N ASP A 46 15.53 66.86 -20.65
CA ASP A 46 16.42 66.46 -19.57
C ASP A 46 15.81 65.31 -18.74
N PRO A 47 16.61 64.40 -18.13
CA PRO A 47 16.10 63.33 -17.28
C PRO A 47 15.43 63.92 -16.03
N GLU A 48 14.17 64.33 -16.20
CA GLU A 48 13.32 64.87 -15.16
C GLU A 48 13.12 63.74 -14.16
N GLN A 49 13.66 63.98 -12.96
CA GLN A 49 13.70 63.07 -11.85
C GLN A 49 12.25 62.72 -11.48
N THR A 50 11.74 61.60 -12.00
CA THR A 50 10.36 61.15 -11.79
C THR A 50 10.11 60.99 -10.29
N SER A 51 9.40 61.95 -9.69
CA SER A 51 9.07 61.89 -8.26
C SER A 51 7.93 60.89 -8.07
N ASP A 52 8.25 59.67 -7.64
CA ASP A 52 7.23 58.68 -7.31
C ASP A 52 6.39 59.17 -6.11
N LYS A 53 5.08 59.06 -6.28
CA LYS A 53 4.06 59.46 -5.31
C LYS A 53 3.67 58.22 -4.49
N ILE A 54 4.07 58.17 -3.22
CA ILE A 54 3.74 57.05 -2.33
C ILE A 54 2.40 57.32 -1.64
N ARG A 55 1.41 56.44 -1.86
CA ARG A 55 0.12 56.47 -1.18
C ARG A 55 0.17 55.59 0.06
N PHE A 56 -0.49 56.04 1.13
CA PHE A 56 -0.71 55.21 2.31
C PHE A 56 -1.80 54.17 2.02
N GLY A 57 -1.56 52.92 2.41
CA GLY A 57 -2.51 51.82 2.22
C GLY A 57 -3.77 51.96 3.06
N GLU A 58 -4.88 51.43 2.55
CA GLU A 58 -6.17 51.28 3.23
C GLU A 58 -6.10 50.11 4.24
N SER A 59 -5.46 50.35 5.37
CA SER A 59 -5.15 49.33 6.37
C SER A 59 -5.36 49.89 7.78
N VAL A 60 -5.78 49.05 8.73
CA VAL A 60 -5.97 49.47 10.14
C VAL A 60 -4.69 50.07 10.74
N TRP A 61 -3.52 49.65 10.26
CA TRP A 61 -2.23 50.17 10.70
C TRP A 61 -1.96 51.63 10.30
N SER A 62 -2.69 52.19 9.33
CA SER A 62 -2.57 53.61 8.96
C SER A 62 -3.45 54.53 9.82
N LEU A 63 -4.29 53.99 10.72
CA LEU A 63 -5.15 54.79 11.59
C LEU A 63 -4.39 55.76 12.51
N PRO A 64 -3.27 55.40 13.17
CA PRO A 64 -2.51 56.35 13.99
C PRO A 64 -2.00 57.57 13.19
N LEU A 65 -1.85 57.43 11.87
CA LEU A 65 -1.44 58.52 11.00
C LEU A 65 -2.56 59.54 10.78
N VAL A 66 -3.84 59.14 10.82
CA VAL A 66 -4.99 60.01 10.51
C VAL A 66 -5.78 60.43 11.74
N LEU A 67 -5.82 59.59 12.78
CA LEU A 67 -6.55 59.86 14.02
C LEU A 67 -6.07 61.14 14.70
N ASP A 68 -6.92 62.17 14.63
CA ASP A 68 -6.78 63.43 15.34
C ASP A 68 -8.04 63.64 16.18
N PHE A 69 -7.90 63.53 17.51
CA PHE A 69 -9.00 63.64 18.46
C PHE A 69 -9.72 65.00 18.42
N GLN A 70 -9.15 66.00 17.76
CA GLN A 70 -9.79 67.30 17.58
C GLN A 70 -10.69 67.37 16.34
N ARG A 71 -10.48 66.47 15.36
CA ARG A 71 -11.14 66.54 14.05
C ARG A 71 -12.31 65.56 13.91
N PHE A 72 -12.24 64.41 14.58
CA PHE A 72 -13.27 63.37 14.51
C PHE A 72 -14.15 63.37 15.76
N PRO A 73 -15.41 62.93 15.65
CA PRO A 73 -16.23 62.62 16.81
C PRO A 73 -15.50 61.65 17.75
N LEU A 74 -15.71 61.81 19.06
CA LEU A 74 -15.08 60.96 20.08
C LEU A 74 -15.34 59.47 19.81
N TRP A 75 -16.57 59.13 19.42
CA TRP A 75 -16.97 57.76 19.12
C TRP A 75 -16.23 57.14 17.93
N ASP A 76 -16.07 57.87 16.83
CA ASP A 76 -15.30 57.40 15.66
C ASP A 76 -13.83 57.12 16.06
N SER A 77 -13.26 57.97 16.91
CA SER A 77 -11.89 57.82 17.41
C SER A 77 -11.74 56.61 18.34
N ILE A 78 -12.69 56.42 19.29
CA ILE A 78 -12.73 55.25 20.17
C ILE A 78 -12.86 53.97 19.35
N PHE A 79 -13.75 53.97 18.36
CA PHE A 79 -14.01 52.80 17.54
C PHE A 79 -12.81 52.45 16.65
N ALA A 80 -12.14 53.44 16.05
CA ALA A 80 -10.91 53.22 15.29
C ALA A 80 -9.77 52.67 16.17
N MET A 81 -9.63 53.15 17.41
CA MET A 81 -8.66 52.60 18.36
C MET A 81 -9.00 51.16 18.78
N LEU A 82 -10.29 50.86 19.00
CA LEU A 82 -10.75 49.50 19.26
C LEU A 82 -10.42 48.56 18.09
N LEU A 83 -10.66 49.00 16.84
CA LEU A 83 -10.31 48.22 15.65
C LEU A 83 -8.81 47.95 15.53
N LEU A 84 -7.96 48.93 15.88
CA LEU A 84 -6.51 48.73 15.93
C LEU A 84 -6.12 47.65 16.97
N LEU A 85 -6.74 47.65 18.14
CA LEU A 85 -6.52 46.63 19.17
C LEU A 85 -7.04 45.25 18.75
N VAL A 86 -8.21 45.19 18.11
CA VAL A 86 -8.78 43.94 17.57
C VAL A 86 -7.87 43.38 16.48
N ASN A 87 -7.40 44.21 15.56
CA ASN A 87 -6.47 43.79 14.52
C ASN A 87 -5.18 43.22 15.12
N LEU A 88 -4.58 43.92 16.09
CA LEU A 88 -3.40 43.44 16.80
C LEU A 88 -3.68 42.10 17.50
N GLY A 89 -4.82 41.98 18.19
CA GLY A 89 -5.23 40.75 18.86
C GLY A 89 -5.42 39.58 17.89
N MET A 90 -6.09 39.80 16.75
CA MET A 90 -6.31 38.78 15.73
C MET A 90 -4.99 38.31 15.11
N GLN A 91 -4.14 39.23 14.66
CA GLN A 91 -2.86 38.85 14.05
C GLN A 91 -1.91 38.17 15.04
N ALA A 92 -1.89 38.62 16.31
CA ALA A 92 -1.14 37.95 17.37
C ALA A 92 -1.68 36.54 17.66
N MET A 93 -3.00 36.36 17.68
CA MET A 93 -3.64 35.05 17.89
C MET A 93 -3.34 34.10 16.73
N PHE A 94 -3.49 34.54 15.48
CA PHE A 94 -3.12 33.73 14.31
C PHE A 94 -1.64 33.36 14.32
N SER A 95 -0.76 34.29 14.70
CA SER A 95 0.67 34.03 14.90
C SER A 95 0.94 32.98 15.97
N GLY A 96 0.26 33.07 17.11
CA GLY A 96 0.36 32.07 18.18
C GLY A 96 -0.13 30.70 17.75
N ILE A 97 -1.27 30.63 17.04
CA ILE A 97 -1.83 29.37 16.52
C ILE A 97 -0.87 28.73 15.52
N LEU A 98 -0.38 29.48 14.54
CA LEU A 98 0.53 28.97 13.50
C LEU A 98 1.91 28.55 14.05
N LEU A 99 2.36 29.14 15.14
CA LEU A 99 3.58 28.71 15.83
C LEU A 99 3.37 27.52 16.78
N SER A 100 2.12 27.16 17.09
CA SER A 100 1.86 26.06 18.01
C SER A 100 2.13 24.71 17.34
N ASP A 101 2.82 23.82 18.03
CA ASP A 101 3.12 22.47 17.52
C ASP A 101 1.85 21.65 17.26
N ASN A 102 0.77 21.94 17.98
CA ASN A 102 -0.53 21.27 17.77
C ASN A 102 -1.14 21.58 16.40
N PHE A 103 -0.94 22.79 15.88
CA PHE A 103 -1.54 23.24 14.61
C PHE A 103 -0.59 23.09 13.43
N ALA A 104 0.69 23.42 13.62
CA ALA A 104 1.71 23.21 12.58
C ALA A 104 1.95 21.73 12.26
N GLY A 105 1.28 20.83 12.99
CA GLY A 105 1.59 19.42 13.09
C GLY A 105 2.84 19.24 13.94
N ALA A 106 2.86 18.17 14.75
CA ALA A 106 4.14 17.54 15.04
C ALA A 106 4.67 17.12 13.68
N GLY A 107 5.51 17.95 13.06
CA GLY A 107 6.07 17.66 11.74
C GLY A 107 6.54 16.22 11.79
N VAL A 108 6.13 15.41 10.79
CA VAL A 108 6.23 13.94 10.81
C VAL A 108 7.33 13.56 11.77
N GLN A 109 6.99 13.01 12.93
CA GLN A 109 8.03 12.55 13.84
C GLN A 109 8.68 11.39 13.12
N VAL A 110 9.63 11.71 12.24
CA VAL A 110 10.17 10.79 11.24
C VAL A 110 10.67 9.56 11.97
N GLU A 111 11.25 9.76 13.15
CA GLU A 111 11.72 8.67 14.00
C GLU A 111 10.59 7.82 14.60
N GLU A 112 9.48 8.42 15.04
CA GLU A 112 8.32 7.66 15.55
C GLU A 112 7.65 6.87 14.43
N GLU A 113 7.40 7.50 13.28
CA GLU A 113 6.81 6.86 12.11
C GLU A 113 7.72 5.78 11.54
N ARG A 114 9.03 6.02 11.52
CA ARG A 114 10.02 5.02 11.13
C ARG A 114 10.00 3.82 12.07
N GLU A 115 9.94 4.04 13.38
CA GLU A 115 9.87 2.93 14.35
C GLU A 115 8.52 2.21 14.29
N ASN A 116 7.42 2.90 14.00
CA ASN A 116 6.12 2.29 13.73
C ASN A 116 6.16 1.43 12.45
N ALA A 117 6.76 1.93 11.38
CA ALA A 117 7.02 1.21 10.13
C ALA A 117 7.85 -0.04 10.37
N ARG A 118 8.94 0.07 11.12
CA ARG A 118 9.80 -1.04 11.49
C ARG A 118 9.05 -2.09 12.32
N ARG A 119 8.31 -1.67 13.35
CA ARG A 119 7.49 -2.55 14.18
C ARG A 119 6.46 -3.28 13.34
N TRP A 120 5.73 -2.58 12.48
CA TRP A 120 4.78 -3.19 11.53
C TRP A 120 5.47 -4.23 10.64
N ARG A 121 6.63 -3.90 10.06
CA ARG A 121 7.39 -4.78 9.18
C ARG A 121 7.76 -6.10 9.86
N VAL A 122 8.26 -6.06 11.09
CA VAL A 122 8.75 -7.26 11.79
C VAL A 122 7.65 -8.07 12.46
N SER A 123 6.51 -7.46 12.78
CA SER A 123 5.45 -8.11 13.58
C SER A 123 4.24 -8.57 12.78
N ILE A 124 3.86 -7.83 11.73
CA ILE A 124 2.59 -8.02 11.02
C ILE A 124 2.84 -8.32 9.54
N ALA A 125 3.73 -7.57 8.88
CA ALA A 125 3.86 -7.60 7.42
C ALA A 125 4.29 -8.97 6.86
N HIS A 126 4.99 -9.77 7.66
CA HIS A 126 5.44 -11.13 7.32
C HIS A 126 4.70 -12.24 8.07
N ASP A 127 3.61 -11.94 8.78
CA ASP A 127 2.84 -12.99 9.46
C ASP A 127 2.04 -13.82 8.43
N TRP A 128 2.21 -15.14 8.47
CA TRP A 128 1.53 -16.06 7.55
C TRP A 128 0.00 -15.92 7.57
N ARG A 129 -0.59 -15.46 8.69
CA ARG A 129 -2.04 -15.25 8.83
C ARG A 129 -2.59 -14.17 7.90
N TYR A 130 -1.73 -13.31 7.39
CA TYR A 130 -2.09 -12.23 6.46
C TYR A 130 -1.58 -12.46 5.04
N MET A 131 -1.07 -13.66 4.74
CA MET A 131 -0.80 -14.09 3.37
C MET A 131 -2.12 -14.16 2.60
N ASP A 132 -2.13 -13.65 1.37
CA ASP A 132 -3.32 -13.72 0.52
C ASP A 132 -3.44 -15.08 -0.20
N LEU A 133 -4.51 -15.22 -0.98
CA LEU A 133 -4.77 -16.44 -1.74
C LEU A 133 -3.76 -16.66 -2.87
N SER A 134 -3.15 -15.59 -3.37
CA SER A 134 -2.09 -15.63 -4.40
C SER A 134 -0.73 -15.98 -3.81
N GLU A 135 -0.67 -16.36 -2.54
CA GLU A 135 0.54 -16.64 -1.80
C GLU A 135 1.55 -15.48 -1.85
N THR A 136 1.06 -14.24 -1.74
CA THR A 136 1.86 -13.02 -1.58
C THR A 136 1.82 -12.55 -0.13
N SER A 137 2.93 -11.98 0.35
CA SER A 137 3.00 -11.44 1.71
C SER A 137 2.26 -10.11 1.80
N LEU A 138 1.78 -9.77 2.99
CA LEU A 138 1.18 -8.45 3.26
C LEU A 138 2.18 -7.31 3.00
N ALA A 139 3.46 -7.54 3.32
CA ALA A 139 4.57 -6.66 2.96
C ALA A 139 4.59 -6.34 1.46
N THR A 140 4.58 -7.36 0.60
CA THR A 140 4.61 -7.20 -0.86
C THR A 140 3.40 -6.40 -1.34
N ARG A 141 2.20 -6.75 -0.86
CA ARG A 141 0.95 -6.10 -1.27
C ARG A 141 0.90 -4.62 -0.90
N VAL A 142 1.32 -4.26 0.32
CA VAL A 142 1.39 -2.85 0.77
C VAL A 142 2.39 -2.06 -0.09
N CYS A 143 3.56 -2.64 -0.38
CA CYS A 143 4.59 -1.96 -1.16
C CYS A 143 4.27 -1.87 -2.66
N GLN A 144 3.34 -2.69 -3.16
CA GLN A 144 2.81 -2.66 -4.52
C GLN A 144 1.52 -1.84 -4.67
N SER A 145 1.07 -1.17 -3.60
CA SER A 145 -0.15 -0.33 -3.61
C SER A 145 -1.40 -1.13 -4.00
N ASP A 146 -1.54 -2.36 -3.48
CA ASP A 146 -2.69 -3.21 -3.79
C ASP A 146 -4.01 -2.63 -3.24
N GLY A 147 -4.88 -2.19 -4.14
CA GLY A 147 -6.19 -1.62 -3.80
C GLY A 147 -7.19 -2.61 -3.16
N ALA A 148 -6.90 -3.92 -3.17
CA ALA A 148 -7.73 -4.95 -2.52
C ALA A 148 -7.30 -5.24 -1.07
N LEU A 149 -6.46 -4.40 -0.47
CA LEU A 149 -6.03 -4.52 0.93
C LEU A 149 -7.17 -4.21 1.91
N ILE A 150 -7.53 -5.19 2.73
CA ILE A 150 -8.47 -5.02 3.86
C ILE A 150 -7.74 -4.65 5.16
N LEU A 151 -6.45 -4.95 5.24
CA LEU A 151 -5.59 -4.74 6.41
C LEU A 151 -4.39 -3.87 6.04
N SER A 152 -3.84 -3.16 7.03
CA SER A 152 -2.71 -2.23 6.83
C SER A 152 -2.98 -1.12 5.81
N THR A 153 -4.24 -0.70 5.67
CA THR A 153 -4.63 0.45 4.83
C THR A 153 -3.87 1.72 5.18
N PRO A 154 -3.64 2.10 6.46
CA PRO A 154 -2.83 3.28 6.78
C PRO A 154 -1.39 3.18 6.27
N GLN A 155 -0.80 1.97 6.30
CA GLN A 155 0.54 1.72 5.79
C GLN A 155 0.59 1.83 4.26
N ALA A 156 -0.42 1.30 3.56
CA ALA A 156 -0.53 1.44 2.11
C ALA A 156 -0.72 2.91 1.70
N GLU A 157 -1.62 3.64 2.36
CA GLU A 157 -1.85 5.07 2.12
C GLU A 157 -0.58 5.90 2.38
N LEU A 158 0.18 5.59 3.44
CA LEU A 158 1.46 6.25 3.72
C LEU A 158 2.49 6.02 2.61
N ILE A 159 2.63 4.78 2.12
CA ILE A 159 3.53 4.46 1.01
C ILE A 159 3.09 5.16 -0.28
N ASP A 160 1.79 5.19 -0.56
CA ASP A 160 1.23 5.89 -1.72
C ASP A 160 1.46 7.41 -1.66
N GLN A 161 1.31 8.00 -0.47
CA GLN A 161 1.63 9.40 -0.23
C GLN A 161 3.12 9.67 -0.45
N ILE A 162 4.02 8.83 0.08
CA ILE A 162 5.47 8.97 -0.11
C ILE A 162 5.82 8.87 -1.59
N ASN A 163 5.29 7.87 -2.29
CA ASN A 163 5.53 7.65 -3.71
C ASN A 163 5.06 8.83 -4.55
N SER A 164 3.85 9.34 -4.27
CA SER A 164 3.26 10.47 -4.99
C SER A 164 4.01 11.78 -4.70
N PHE A 165 4.41 12.01 -3.45
CA PHE A 165 5.10 13.23 -3.01
C PHE A 165 6.51 13.33 -3.58
N LEU A 166 7.27 12.22 -3.58
CA LEU A 166 8.64 12.16 -4.09
C LEU A 166 8.74 11.82 -5.58
N GLY A 167 7.65 11.36 -6.20
CA GLY A 167 7.64 10.90 -7.59
C GLY A 167 8.36 9.56 -7.77
N LEU A 168 8.21 8.64 -6.81
CA LEU A 168 8.83 7.31 -6.83
C LEU A 168 7.86 6.27 -7.40
N GLY A 169 8.38 5.30 -8.15
CA GLY A 169 7.68 4.05 -8.41
C GLY A 169 7.62 3.13 -7.17
N PRO A 170 6.84 2.05 -7.21
CA PRO A 170 6.69 1.12 -6.08
C PRO A 170 8.03 0.55 -5.58
N THR A 171 8.94 0.23 -6.51
CA THR A 171 10.24 -0.38 -6.20
C THR A 171 11.41 0.61 -6.11
N ASP A 172 11.17 1.89 -6.39
CA ASP A 172 12.23 2.90 -6.41
C ASP A 172 12.51 3.46 -5.01
N PHE A 173 13.78 3.56 -4.63
CA PHE A 173 14.21 4.16 -3.35
C PHE A 173 15.06 5.42 -3.53
N GLU A 174 15.40 5.76 -4.76
CA GLU A 174 16.15 6.96 -5.09
C GLU A 174 15.22 7.94 -5.80
N PRO A 175 14.98 9.12 -5.21
CA PRO A 175 14.14 10.10 -5.85
C PRO A 175 14.84 10.66 -7.08
N GLY A 176 14.07 10.86 -8.16
CA GLY A 176 14.56 11.57 -9.33
C GLY A 176 14.92 13.03 -9.02
N PHE A 177 15.52 13.71 -9.99
CA PHE A 177 15.80 15.15 -9.88
C PHE A 177 14.53 15.98 -9.67
N LEU A 178 13.41 15.55 -10.25
CA LEU A 178 12.12 16.22 -10.13
C LEU A 178 11.25 15.50 -9.09
N GLN A 179 11.26 16.03 -7.85
CA GLN A 179 10.38 15.60 -6.77
C GLN A 179 9.14 16.52 -6.74
N PRO A 180 7.96 16.08 -7.21
CA PRO A 180 6.81 16.97 -7.43
C PRO A 180 6.37 17.70 -6.15
N GLY A 181 6.29 16.99 -5.03
CA GLY A 181 5.88 17.55 -3.74
C GLY A 181 6.86 18.59 -3.20
N ILE A 182 8.17 18.32 -3.28
CA ILE A 182 9.21 19.27 -2.84
C ILE A 182 9.24 20.52 -3.71
N LEU A 183 9.11 20.38 -5.04
CA LEU A 183 9.04 21.50 -5.97
C LEU A 183 7.79 22.35 -5.69
N PHE A 184 6.64 21.70 -5.52
CA PHE A 184 5.38 22.40 -5.23
C PHE A 184 5.44 23.12 -3.88
N CYS A 185 5.94 22.48 -2.83
CA CYS A 185 6.13 23.13 -1.52
C CYS A 185 7.09 24.33 -1.61
N SER A 186 8.18 24.20 -2.37
CA SER A 186 9.10 25.31 -2.64
C SER A 186 8.40 26.47 -3.35
N LEU A 187 7.53 26.21 -4.32
CA LEU A 187 6.73 27.25 -4.99
C LEU A 187 5.71 27.90 -4.05
N CYS A 188 5.07 27.14 -3.16
CA CYS A 188 4.19 27.69 -2.12
C CYS A 188 4.94 28.59 -1.14
N ILE A 189 6.13 28.16 -0.68
CA ILE A 189 7.01 28.97 0.19
C ILE A 189 7.47 30.24 -0.54
N LEU A 190 7.83 30.14 -1.82
CA LEU A 190 8.19 31.28 -2.66
C LEU A 190 7.02 32.27 -2.75
N HIS A 191 5.83 31.78 -3.10
CA HIS A 191 4.63 32.58 -3.21
C HIS A 191 4.30 33.30 -1.90
N TRP A 192 4.31 32.57 -0.79
CA TRP A 192 4.10 33.12 0.55
C TRP A 192 5.14 34.20 0.90
N SER A 193 6.42 33.93 0.65
CA SER A 193 7.50 34.88 0.89
C SER A 193 7.32 36.16 0.08
N LEU A 194 6.90 36.06 -1.19
CA LEU A 194 6.62 37.20 -2.04
C LEU A 194 5.44 38.05 -1.53
N CYS A 195 4.38 37.41 -1.00
CA CYS A 195 3.28 38.12 -0.36
C CYS A 195 3.76 38.91 0.87
N VAL A 196 4.56 38.30 1.74
CA VAL A 196 5.14 39.02 2.90
C VAL A 196 6.11 40.12 2.45
N TYR A 197 6.87 39.92 1.38
CA TYR A 197 7.81 40.95 0.89
C TYR A 197 7.11 42.15 0.27
N LYS A 198 6.00 41.93 -0.44
CA LYS A 198 5.11 43.02 -0.88
C LYS A 198 4.70 43.86 0.32
N GLU A 199 4.35 43.20 1.42
CA GLU A 199 3.95 43.83 2.66
C GLU A 199 5.10 44.58 3.35
N PHE A 200 6.28 43.98 3.52
CA PHE A 200 7.46 44.67 4.05
C PHE A 200 7.83 45.91 3.24
N ARG A 201 7.78 45.81 1.91
CA ARG A 201 8.08 46.94 1.03
C ARG A 201 7.06 48.06 1.23
N SER A 202 5.77 47.73 1.30
CA SER A 202 4.70 48.70 1.59
C SER A 202 4.96 49.43 2.91
N VAL A 203 5.28 48.69 3.97
CA VAL A 203 5.54 49.25 5.30
C VAL A 203 6.81 50.09 5.32
N TRP A 204 7.88 49.66 4.67
CA TRP A 204 9.15 50.39 4.65
C TRP A 204 9.04 51.73 3.92
N LEU A 205 8.32 51.75 2.79
CA LEU A 205 8.03 52.99 2.06
C LEU A 205 7.16 53.95 2.86
N ALA A 206 6.13 53.45 3.55
CA ALA A 206 5.29 54.26 4.41
C ALA A 206 6.07 54.81 5.63
N LEU A 207 6.92 53.98 6.24
CA LEU A 207 7.79 54.34 7.36
C LEU A 207 8.75 55.46 6.98
N GLU A 208 9.42 55.34 5.83
CA GLU A 208 10.31 56.40 5.36
C GLU A 208 9.54 57.70 5.08
N ALA A 209 8.32 57.62 4.53
CA ALA A 209 7.51 58.80 4.25
C ALA A 209 7.19 59.57 5.53
N VAL A 210 6.88 58.83 6.59
CA VAL A 210 6.62 59.38 7.92
C VAL A 210 7.90 59.96 8.53
N ILE A 211 9.05 59.30 8.39
CA ILE A 211 10.34 59.80 8.90
C ILE A 211 10.76 61.10 8.21
N MET A 212 10.49 61.24 6.90
CA MET A 212 10.80 62.44 6.12
C MET A 212 9.84 63.61 6.37
N THR A 213 8.70 63.38 7.01
CA THR A 213 7.69 64.43 7.25
C THR A 213 8.19 65.44 8.30
N PRO A 214 8.07 66.76 8.07
CA PRO A 214 8.53 67.78 9.02
C PRO A 214 7.88 67.66 10.40
N ARG A 215 8.63 67.97 11.46
CA ARG A 215 8.17 67.91 12.86
C ARG A 215 7.66 69.28 13.32
N ALA A 216 6.51 69.31 14.01
CA ALA A 216 5.96 70.51 14.63
C ALA A 216 5.32 70.19 16.00
N SER A 217 4.99 71.19 16.82
CA SER A 217 4.36 70.94 18.13
C SER A 217 2.94 70.39 18.04
N ARG A 218 2.23 70.67 16.94
CA ARG A 218 0.89 70.13 16.64
C ARG A 218 0.89 69.55 15.24
N SER A 219 0.22 68.41 15.05
CA SER A 219 0.04 67.83 13.73
C SER A 219 -0.96 68.66 12.92
N THR A 220 -0.60 69.04 11.71
CA THR A 220 -1.47 69.81 10.82
C THR A 220 -1.62 69.11 9.48
N ILE A 221 -2.88 68.90 9.07
CA ILE A 221 -3.25 68.36 7.76
C ILE A 221 -3.90 69.49 6.98
N ILE A 222 -3.18 70.06 6.01
CA ILE A 222 -3.65 71.18 5.18
C ILE A 222 -4.01 70.60 3.80
N GLU A 223 -5.24 70.81 3.33
CA GLU A 223 -5.69 70.38 1.99
C GLU A 223 -5.46 68.88 1.71
N ASN A 224 -5.64 68.03 2.73
CA ASN A 224 -5.37 66.59 2.70
C ASN A 224 -3.89 66.20 2.55
N ARG A 225 -2.96 67.14 2.68
CA ARG A 225 -1.52 66.88 2.77
C ARG A 225 -1.05 66.94 4.21
N LEU A 226 -0.24 65.96 4.61
CA LEU A 226 0.46 65.95 5.90
C LEU A 226 1.56 67.03 5.88
N ALA A 227 1.29 68.20 6.47
CA ALA A 227 2.23 69.32 6.48
C ALA A 227 3.28 69.16 7.58
N SER A 228 2.85 68.74 8.78
CA SER A 228 3.76 68.45 9.89
C SER A 228 3.15 67.44 10.87
N LEU A 229 4.00 66.65 11.51
CA LEU A 229 3.63 65.67 12.54
C LEU A 229 4.15 66.08 13.92
N SER A 230 3.33 65.87 14.96
CA SER A 230 3.78 66.05 16.34
C SER A 230 4.68 64.90 16.79
N THR A 231 5.70 65.19 17.60
CA THR A 231 6.61 64.18 18.15
C THR A 231 5.89 63.00 18.83
N PRO A 232 4.87 63.19 19.70
CA PRO A 232 4.18 62.05 20.30
C PRO A 232 3.43 61.21 19.26
N ARG A 233 2.78 61.84 18.28
CA ARG A 233 2.08 61.13 17.20
C ARG A 233 3.06 60.35 16.32
N LEU A 234 4.21 60.95 16.01
CA LEU A 234 5.28 60.28 15.29
C LEU A 234 5.73 59.02 16.02
N VAL A 235 5.95 59.07 17.33
CA VAL A 235 6.33 57.88 18.12
C VAL A 235 5.26 56.79 18.02
N ILE A 236 3.98 57.12 18.14
CA ILE A 236 2.88 56.13 18.03
C ILE A 236 2.86 55.49 16.64
N VAL A 237 3.00 56.29 15.57
CA VAL A 237 3.04 55.80 14.19
C VAL A 237 4.28 54.93 13.93
N LEU A 238 5.44 55.32 14.46
CA LEU A 238 6.66 54.51 14.36
C LEU A 238 6.49 53.18 15.10
N MET A 239 5.92 53.20 16.31
CA MET A 239 5.62 51.99 17.08
C MET A 239 4.64 51.07 16.34
N SER A 240 3.61 51.62 15.68
CA SER A 240 2.67 50.80 14.90
C SER A 240 3.34 50.14 13.69
N PHE A 241 4.25 50.83 13.00
CA PHE A 241 5.02 50.21 11.92
C PHE A 241 6.00 49.13 12.41
N VAL A 242 6.69 49.36 13.53
CA VAL A 242 7.57 48.35 14.14
C VAL A 242 6.79 47.10 14.51
N LEU A 243 5.60 47.27 15.09
CA LEU A 243 4.73 46.15 15.45
C LEU A 243 4.22 45.39 14.22
N ARG A 244 3.83 46.12 13.17
CA ARG A 244 3.43 45.53 11.88
C ARG A 244 4.55 44.71 11.25
N ILE A 245 5.79 45.23 11.23
CA ILE A 245 6.98 44.51 10.74
C ILE A 245 7.24 43.27 11.59
N ALA A 246 7.15 43.39 12.92
CA ALA A 246 7.38 42.27 13.82
C ALA A 246 6.37 41.13 13.58
N ILE A 247 5.08 41.46 13.48
CA ILE A 247 4.01 40.48 13.19
C ILE A 247 4.21 39.84 11.82
N ALA A 248 4.47 40.63 10.77
CA ALA A 248 4.72 40.11 9.44
C ALA A 248 5.95 39.18 9.40
N SER A 249 6.99 39.47 10.18
CA SER A 249 8.18 38.61 10.32
C SER A 249 7.86 37.30 11.03
N ILE A 250 7.08 37.36 12.12
CA ILE A 250 6.62 36.16 12.82
C ILE A 250 5.74 35.30 11.90
N MET A 251 4.84 35.93 11.16
CA MET A 251 3.98 35.24 10.19
C MET A 251 4.77 34.60 9.06
N LEU A 252 5.82 35.25 8.56
CA LEU A 252 6.71 34.64 7.56
C LEU A 252 7.30 33.34 8.08
N VAL A 253 7.92 33.37 9.26
CA VAL A 253 8.54 32.18 9.87
C VAL A 253 7.51 31.10 10.18
N ALA A 254 6.36 31.47 10.75
CA ALA A 254 5.29 30.55 11.08
C ALA A 254 4.69 29.88 9.84
N GLY A 255 4.43 30.66 8.78
CA GLY A 255 3.90 30.15 7.51
C GLY A 255 4.89 29.25 6.78
N VAL A 256 6.18 29.59 6.77
CA VAL A 256 7.24 28.74 6.22
C VAL A 256 7.35 27.42 6.99
N ASN A 257 7.31 27.46 8.33
CA ASN A 257 7.34 26.26 9.16
C ASN A 257 6.10 25.37 8.91
N TRP A 258 4.92 25.96 8.79
CA TRP A 258 3.68 25.23 8.54
C TRP A 258 3.67 24.57 7.14
N LEU A 259 4.06 25.30 6.11
CA LEU A 259 4.18 24.76 4.74
C LEU A 259 5.25 23.67 4.65
N GLY A 260 6.41 23.88 5.27
CA GLY A 260 7.52 22.92 5.25
C GLY A 260 7.21 21.59 5.96
N ARG A 261 6.21 21.56 6.84
CA ARG A 261 5.76 20.34 7.55
C ARG A 261 4.59 19.62 6.86
N THR A 262 3.96 20.22 5.86
CA THR A 262 2.79 19.63 5.20
C THR A 262 3.23 18.58 4.17
N THR A 263 2.78 17.33 4.33
CA THR A 263 3.15 16.19 3.45
C THR A 263 2.17 15.94 2.31
N SER A 264 0.95 16.47 2.41
CA SER A 264 -0.07 16.33 1.37
C SER A 264 -0.01 17.50 0.37
N ILE A 265 0.04 17.17 -0.92
CA ILE A 265 0.06 18.16 -2.01
C ILE A 265 -1.21 19.02 -2.02
N THR A 266 -2.37 18.43 -1.75
CA THR A 266 -3.65 19.16 -1.74
C THR A 266 -3.73 20.13 -0.57
N GLU A 267 -3.23 19.73 0.60
CA GLU A 267 -3.18 20.58 1.79
C GLU A 267 -2.17 21.71 1.63
N LEU A 268 -1.03 21.49 0.97
CA LEU A 268 -0.03 22.53 0.71
C LEU A 268 -0.63 23.75 -0.01
N MET A 269 -1.43 23.51 -1.05
CA MET A 269 -2.10 24.58 -1.79
C MET A 269 -3.09 25.34 -0.92
N LEU A 270 -3.91 24.59 -0.16
CA LEU A 270 -4.96 25.16 0.68
C LEU A 270 -4.36 25.98 1.82
N ASN A 271 -3.28 25.49 2.43
CA ASN A 271 -2.53 26.18 3.48
C ASN A 271 -1.86 27.46 2.97
N ALA A 272 -1.29 27.45 1.76
CA ALA A 272 -0.69 28.64 1.15
C ALA A 272 -1.72 29.76 0.90
N VAL A 273 -2.92 29.41 0.42
CA VAL A 273 -4.02 30.36 0.20
C VAL A 273 -4.58 30.89 1.53
N ALA A 274 -4.71 30.02 2.53
CA ALA A 274 -5.17 30.40 3.87
C ALA A 274 -4.21 31.42 4.52
N LEU A 275 -2.90 31.21 4.39
CA LEU A 275 -1.89 32.14 4.87
C LEU A 275 -2.03 33.53 4.25
N ASN A 276 -2.27 33.62 2.93
CA ASN A 276 -2.50 34.92 2.28
C ASN A 276 -3.74 35.62 2.86
N SER A 277 -4.83 34.86 3.05
CA SER A 277 -6.07 35.39 3.64
C SER A 277 -5.86 35.92 5.07
N ILE A 278 -5.01 35.28 5.87
CA ILE A 278 -4.67 35.71 7.24
C ILE A 278 -3.87 37.02 7.23
N MET A 279 -2.97 37.20 6.25
CA MET A 279 -2.19 38.44 6.14
C MET A 279 -3.08 39.64 5.82
N ASP A 280 -4.09 39.45 4.97
CA ASP A 280 -5.00 40.52 4.50
C ASP A 280 -6.10 40.89 5.53
N VAL A 281 -6.08 40.30 6.74
CA VAL A 281 -7.10 40.53 7.79
C VAL A 281 -7.21 42.01 8.17
N ASP A 282 -6.09 42.75 8.21
CA ASP A 282 -6.13 44.17 8.56
C ASP A 282 -6.75 45.02 7.46
N GLU A 283 -6.57 44.65 6.19
CA GLU A 283 -7.25 45.32 5.06
C GLU A 283 -8.75 45.02 5.08
N LEU A 284 -9.13 43.77 5.39
CA LEU A 284 -10.53 43.37 5.54
C LEU A 284 -11.22 44.08 6.71
N LEU A 285 -10.56 44.17 7.87
CA LEU A 285 -11.08 44.92 9.02
C LEU A 285 -11.23 46.41 8.70
N PHE A 286 -10.27 46.98 7.98
CA PHE A 286 -10.36 48.36 7.53
C PHE A 286 -11.55 48.56 6.58
N ALA A 287 -11.65 47.76 5.53
CA ALA A 287 -12.70 47.90 4.52
C ALA A 287 -14.11 47.66 5.06
N GLY A 288 -14.26 46.69 5.98
CA GLY A 288 -15.56 46.27 6.49
C GLY A 288 -16.09 47.08 7.66
N PHE A 289 -15.21 47.57 8.55
CA PHE A 289 -15.65 48.13 9.83
C PHE A 289 -15.27 49.59 10.05
N ILE A 290 -14.28 50.16 9.35
CA ILE A 290 -13.85 51.53 9.67
C ILE A 290 -14.96 52.56 9.40
N PRO A 291 -15.18 53.58 10.28
CA PRO A 291 -16.15 54.63 10.00
C PRO A 291 -15.84 55.36 8.70
N VAL A 292 -16.86 55.64 7.90
CA VAL A 292 -16.70 56.27 6.57
C VAL A 292 -15.95 57.60 6.64
N SER A 293 -16.12 58.37 7.73
CA SER A 293 -15.39 59.62 8.00
C SER A 293 -13.87 59.42 8.04
N VAL A 294 -13.42 58.39 8.76
CA VAL A 294 -12.01 58.01 8.88
C VAL A 294 -11.52 57.37 7.58
N GLN A 295 -12.32 56.51 6.95
CA GLN A 295 -12.01 55.89 5.65
C GLN A 295 -11.74 56.95 4.57
N GLN A 296 -12.62 57.94 4.44
CA GLN A 296 -12.47 59.03 3.50
C GLN A 296 -11.25 59.88 3.81
N SER A 297 -10.90 60.04 5.09
CA SER A 297 -9.72 60.79 5.49
C SER A 297 -8.42 60.08 5.10
N VAL A 298 -8.36 58.75 5.24
CA VAL A 298 -7.23 57.93 4.75
C VAL A 298 -7.15 57.98 3.22
N ARG A 299 -8.28 57.81 2.51
CA ARG A 299 -8.35 57.84 1.04
C ARG A 299 -7.96 59.18 0.43
N ARG A 300 -8.28 60.28 1.11
CA ARG A 300 -7.99 61.63 0.64
C ARG A 300 -6.55 62.06 0.90
N LEU A 301 -5.78 61.33 1.71
CA LEU A 301 -4.38 61.68 1.98
C LEU A 301 -3.60 61.79 0.67
N GLU A 302 -3.06 62.98 0.40
CA GLU A 302 -2.21 63.17 -0.77
C GLU A 302 -0.93 62.34 -0.64
N PRO A 303 -0.49 61.67 -1.70
CA PRO A 303 0.73 60.90 -1.68
C PRO A 303 1.96 61.78 -1.44
N ILE A 304 2.88 61.28 -0.61
CA ILE A 304 4.13 61.97 -0.31
C ILE A 304 5.10 61.77 -1.48
N LYS A 305 5.65 62.87 -2.01
CA LYS A 305 6.67 62.84 -3.06
C LYS A 305 8.01 62.45 -2.45
N MET A 306 8.58 61.33 -2.88
CA MET A 306 9.94 60.94 -2.49
C MET A 306 10.92 61.12 -3.63
N LYS A 307 12.18 61.44 -3.27
CA LYS A 307 13.30 61.43 -4.21
C LYS A 307 14.01 60.08 -4.09
N TYR A 308 13.82 59.21 -5.08
CA TYR A 308 14.55 57.96 -5.16
C TYR A 308 15.98 58.18 -5.65
N SER A 309 16.96 57.67 -4.91
CA SER A 309 18.36 57.62 -5.33
C SER A 309 18.67 56.28 -5.98
N ARG A 310 19.39 56.28 -7.11
CA ARG A 310 19.79 55.08 -7.85
C ARG A 310 20.56 54.08 -6.98
N SER A 311 21.50 54.55 -6.14
CA SER A 311 22.28 53.70 -5.24
C SER A 311 21.44 53.07 -4.11
N ARG A 312 20.29 53.68 -3.79
CA ARG A 312 19.36 53.12 -2.82
C ARG A 312 18.54 51.98 -3.43
N SER A 313 17.99 52.20 -4.62
CA SER A 313 17.27 51.16 -5.36
C SER A 313 18.13 49.91 -5.55
N GLN A 314 19.41 50.07 -5.90
CA GLN A 314 20.33 48.93 -6.03
C GLN A 314 20.55 48.15 -4.72
N ARG A 315 20.72 48.85 -3.59
CA ARG A 315 20.86 48.20 -2.27
C ARG A 315 19.58 47.49 -1.84
N GLU A 316 18.43 48.08 -2.14
CA GLU A 316 17.12 47.46 -1.89
C GLU A 316 16.94 46.20 -2.71
N SER A 317 17.19 46.24 -4.03
CA SER A 317 17.11 45.06 -4.90
C SER A 317 18.08 43.96 -4.49
N PHE A 318 19.31 44.32 -4.12
CA PHE A 318 20.28 43.35 -3.62
C PHE A 318 19.86 42.74 -2.27
N GLY A 319 19.36 43.55 -1.34
CA GLY A 319 18.83 43.09 -0.06
C GLY A 319 17.64 42.14 -0.24
N LEU A 320 16.70 42.48 -1.14
CA LEU A 320 15.57 41.63 -1.49
C LEU A 320 16.01 40.32 -2.15
N PHE A 321 17.02 40.35 -3.02
CA PHE A 321 17.59 39.15 -3.63
C PHE A 321 18.21 38.21 -2.59
N LEU A 322 19.02 38.76 -1.66
CA LEU A 322 19.60 37.96 -0.57
C LEU A 322 18.54 37.40 0.37
N LEU A 323 17.54 38.21 0.71
CA LEU A 323 16.44 37.81 1.59
C LEU A 323 15.61 36.69 0.93
N LEU A 324 15.28 36.83 -0.36
CA LEU A 324 14.61 35.80 -1.16
C LEU A 324 15.42 34.50 -1.24
N GLY A 325 16.72 34.62 -1.53
CA GLY A 325 17.63 33.47 -1.54
C GLY A 325 17.67 32.75 -0.19
N ALA A 326 17.75 33.50 0.90
CA ALA A 326 17.74 32.95 2.26
C ALA A 326 16.40 32.27 2.60
N THR A 327 15.26 32.86 2.27
CA THR A 327 13.93 32.26 2.52
C THR A 327 13.60 31.09 1.63
N MET A 328 14.33 30.86 0.55
CA MET A 328 14.24 29.64 -0.24
C MET A 328 15.22 28.57 0.24
N LEU A 329 16.47 28.96 0.49
CA LEU A 329 17.54 28.03 0.86
C LEU A 329 17.38 27.47 2.27
N VAL A 330 17.08 28.32 3.26
CA VAL A 330 16.98 27.87 4.66
C VAL A 330 15.84 26.87 4.84
N PRO A 331 14.61 27.11 4.35
CA PRO A 331 13.54 26.12 4.50
C PRO A 331 13.77 24.84 3.71
N TYR A 332 14.44 24.94 2.57
CA TYR A 332 14.85 23.77 1.81
C TYR A 332 15.79 22.87 2.63
N LEU A 333 16.84 23.43 3.23
CA LEU A 333 17.81 22.67 4.03
C LEU A 333 17.28 22.23 5.39
N VAL A 334 16.40 23.01 6.02
CA VAL A 334 15.93 22.74 7.40
C VAL A 334 14.68 21.85 7.42
N TYR A 335 13.80 21.95 6.41
CA TYR A 335 12.53 21.24 6.40
C TYR A 335 12.44 20.25 5.23
N LEU A 336 12.66 20.70 3.99
CA LEU A 336 12.36 19.89 2.80
C LEU A 336 13.32 18.72 2.61
N GLU A 337 14.63 18.94 2.77
CA GLU A 337 15.64 17.88 2.64
C GLU A 337 15.51 16.82 3.75
N PRO A 338 15.39 17.19 5.04
CA PRO A 338 15.11 16.22 6.11
C PRO A 338 13.78 15.48 5.94
N LEU A 339 12.73 16.15 5.45
CA LEU A 339 11.43 15.51 5.18
C LEU A 339 11.55 14.46 4.08
N SER A 340 12.22 14.79 2.97
CA SER A 340 12.46 13.87 1.85
C SER A 340 13.27 12.65 2.30
N ALA A 341 14.39 12.89 3.01
CA ALA A 341 15.21 11.82 3.58
C ALA A 341 14.42 10.95 4.57
N GLY A 342 13.57 11.56 5.39
CA GLY A 342 12.70 10.85 6.33
C GLY A 342 11.68 9.94 5.66
N MET A 343 10.98 10.44 4.63
CA MET A 343 10.05 9.65 3.83
C MET A 343 10.73 8.45 3.16
N ILE A 344 11.93 8.64 2.60
CA ILE A 344 12.72 7.55 2.02
C ILE A 344 13.11 6.52 3.09
N SER A 345 13.53 6.98 4.27
CA SER A 345 13.87 6.08 5.37
C SER A 345 12.66 5.27 5.84
N ILE A 346 11.47 5.87 5.93
CA ILE A 346 10.23 5.16 6.27
C ILE A 346 9.91 4.12 5.20
N LYS A 347 9.94 4.51 3.92
CA LYS A 347 9.74 3.58 2.80
C LYS A 347 10.75 2.43 2.84
N TRP A 348 12.01 2.70 3.18
CA TRP A 348 13.03 1.67 3.31
C TRP A 348 12.75 0.68 4.44
N GLU A 349 12.31 1.12 5.62
CA GLU A 349 11.91 0.21 6.70
C GLU A 349 10.70 -0.65 6.32
N MET A 350 9.76 -0.10 5.54
CA MET A 350 8.53 -0.79 5.15
C MET A 350 8.72 -1.71 3.94
N CYS A 351 9.52 -1.30 2.96
CA CYS A 351 9.59 -1.92 1.63
C CYS A 351 11.02 -2.31 1.22
N GLY A 352 12.05 -1.94 1.97
CA GLY A 352 13.41 -2.36 1.68
C GLY A 352 13.60 -3.87 1.84
N GLY A 353 14.59 -4.41 1.14
CA GLY A 353 15.01 -5.81 1.29
C GLY A 353 14.01 -6.84 0.76
N ASN A 354 14.05 -8.05 1.33
CA ASN A 354 13.21 -9.15 0.86
C ASN A 354 11.78 -9.01 1.39
N GLN A 355 10.81 -8.89 0.48
CA GLN A 355 9.38 -8.84 0.79
C GLN A 355 8.70 -10.21 0.64
N THR A 356 9.36 -11.17 -0.02
CA THR A 356 8.72 -12.36 -0.58
C THR A 356 8.82 -13.56 0.36
N PHE A 357 8.45 -13.35 1.62
CA PHE A 357 8.34 -14.43 2.59
C PHE A 357 7.31 -14.12 3.68
N VAL A 358 6.84 -15.18 4.34
CA VAL A 358 6.07 -15.12 5.58
C VAL A 358 6.65 -16.08 6.62
N VAL A 359 6.31 -15.85 7.88
CA VAL A 359 6.74 -16.65 9.01
C VAL A 359 5.56 -17.04 9.90
N ALA A 360 5.64 -18.24 10.46
CA ALA A 360 4.69 -18.78 11.42
C ALA A 360 5.45 -19.33 12.63
N ASN A 361 4.92 -19.11 13.83
CA ASN A 361 5.38 -19.80 15.03
C ASN A 361 4.47 -20.99 15.28
N ASN A 362 5.02 -22.20 15.27
CA ASN A 362 4.32 -23.39 15.71
C ASN A 362 4.46 -23.49 17.24
N PRO A 363 3.39 -23.25 18.02
CA PRO A 363 3.49 -23.16 19.48
C PRO A 363 3.81 -24.50 20.16
N GLU A 364 3.46 -25.63 19.52
CA GLU A 364 3.67 -26.97 20.08
C GLU A 364 5.13 -27.40 19.96
N SER A 365 5.73 -27.18 18.78
CA SER A 365 7.14 -27.50 18.52
C SER A 365 8.10 -26.37 18.92
N GLN A 366 7.58 -25.17 19.19
CA GLN A 366 8.35 -23.94 19.42
C GLN A 366 9.28 -23.59 18.26
N GLN A 367 8.90 -23.97 17.04
CA GLN A 367 9.67 -23.71 15.83
C GLN A 367 9.07 -22.53 15.05
N ILE A 368 9.96 -21.68 14.54
CA ILE A 368 9.61 -20.67 13.54
C ILE A 368 9.81 -21.30 12.16
N VAL A 369 8.73 -21.38 11.39
CA VAL A 369 8.74 -21.88 10.02
C VAL A 369 8.53 -20.72 9.08
N GLY A 370 9.33 -20.65 8.01
CA GLY A 370 9.20 -19.64 6.96
C GLY A 370 8.70 -20.25 5.67
N TYR A 371 7.88 -19.51 4.93
CA TYR A 371 7.45 -19.83 3.57
C TYR A 371 7.87 -18.70 2.62
N ARG A 372 8.43 -19.05 1.46
CA ARG A 372 8.78 -18.07 0.42
C ARG A 372 7.54 -17.82 -0.41
N THR A 373 7.07 -16.58 -0.40
CA THR A 373 5.88 -16.14 -1.14
C THR A 373 6.24 -15.74 -2.58
N GLN A 374 5.23 -15.53 -3.41
CA GLN A 374 5.39 -14.97 -4.76
C GLN A 374 5.85 -13.50 -4.70
N GLU A 375 6.50 -13.03 -5.78
CA GLU A 375 7.09 -11.68 -5.84
C GLU A 375 6.05 -10.59 -6.10
N ALA A 376 5.01 -10.91 -6.85
CA ALA A 376 3.89 -10.04 -7.13
C ALA A 376 2.70 -10.93 -7.43
N ARG A 377 1.50 -10.38 -7.25
CA ARG A 377 0.29 -11.02 -7.76
C ARG A 377 0.39 -11.07 -9.28
N ASN A 378 0.35 -12.27 -9.85
CA ASN A 378 0.21 -12.41 -11.29
C ASN A 378 -1.27 -12.17 -11.64
N ASP A 379 -1.63 -10.93 -11.95
CA ASP A 379 -3.02 -10.58 -12.34
C ASP A 379 -3.52 -11.39 -13.56
N GLN A 380 -2.62 -12.06 -14.29
CA GLN A 380 -2.95 -12.92 -15.42
C GLN A 380 -3.37 -14.34 -15.02
N GLU A 381 -2.99 -14.81 -13.84
CA GLU A 381 -3.21 -16.18 -13.37
C GLU A 381 -4.02 -16.17 -12.06
N PRO A 382 -5.37 -16.19 -12.16
CA PRO A 382 -6.21 -16.21 -10.97
C PRO A 382 -6.01 -17.51 -10.19
N THR A 383 -6.01 -17.39 -8.88
CA THR A 383 -5.97 -18.52 -7.95
C THR A 383 -7.20 -19.42 -8.14
N LEU A 384 -7.12 -20.68 -7.70
CA LEU A 384 -8.25 -21.60 -7.78
C LEU A 384 -9.51 -21.04 -7.10
N ILE A 385 -9.34 -20.37 -5.95
CA ILE A 385 -10.47 -19.76 -5.22
C ILE A 385 -11.06 -18.59 -6.01
N GLU A 386 -10.23 -17.75 -6.64
CA GLU A 386 -10.73 -16.67 -7.49
C GLU A 386 -11.46 -17.19 -8.71
N ILE A 387 -10.95 -18.25 -9.36
CA ILE A 387 -11.67 -18.92 -10.46
C ILE A 387 -13.02 -19.45 -9.95
N ALA A 388 -13.04 -20.11 -8.79
CA ALA A 388 -14.25 -20.67 -8.22
C ALA A 388 -15.29 -19.59 -7.89
N VAL A 389 -14.86 -18.50 -7.25
CA VAL A 389 -15.72 -17.35 -6.91
C VAL A 389 -16.17 -16.63 -8.18
N ASP A 390 -15.29 -16.38 -9.14
CA ASP A 390 -15.62 -15.68 -10.37
C ASP A 390 -16.67 -16.42 -11.19
N ARG A 391 -16.55 -17.75 -11.27
CA ARG A 391 -17.51 -18.62 -11.97
C ARG A 391 -18.86 -18.71 -11.26
N HIS A 392 -18.88 -18.58 -9.94
CA HIS A 392 -20.10 -18.80 -9.15
C HIS A 392 -20.82 -17.54 -8.68
N LYS A 393 -20.13 -16.40 -8.50
CA LYS A 393 -20.68 -15.19 -7.85
C LYS A 393 -21.96 -14.61 -8.49
N PHE A 394 -22.21 -14.91 -9.77
CA PHE A 394 -23.43 -14.50 -10.50
C PHE A 394 -24.23 -15.68 -11.04
N GLN A 395 -23.90 -16.90 -10.64
CA GLN A 395 -24.60 -18.10 -11.06
C GLN A 395 -25.78 -18.36 -10.11
N GLU A 396 -27.01 -18.13 -10.59
CA GLU A 396 -28.24 -18.40 -9.82
C GLU A 396 -28.66 -19.87 -9.90
N ASP A 397 -28.45 -20.51 -11.05
CA ASP A 397 -28.90 -21.87 -11.33
C ASP A 397 -27.76 -22.80 -11.79
N GLY A 398 -27.91 -24.09 -11.47
CA GLY A 398 -26.99 -25.16 -11.88
C GLY A 398 -25.93 -25.51 -10.84
N PRO A 399 -25.23 -26.64 -11.03
CA PRO A 399 -24.20 -27.07 -10.10
C PRO A 399 -22.97 -26.13 -10.17
N PRO A 400 -22.30 -25.87 -9.04
CA PRO A 400 -21.05 -25.14 -9.02
C PRO A 400 -19.94 -25.90 -9.78
N GLU A 401 -19.14 -25.18 -10.57
CA GLU A 401 -18.11 -25.81 -11.39
C GLU A 401 -16.85 -26.20 -10.61
N TYR A 402 -16.48 -25.44 -9.57
CA TYR A 402 -15.23 -25.59 -8.80
C TYR A 402 -15.47 -25.58 -7.28
N ILE A 403 -16.71 -25.38 -6.83
CA ILE A 403 -17.05 -25.24 -5.41
C ILE A 403 -17.77 -26.50 -4.95
N PHE A 404 -17.37 -27.02 -3.79
CA PHE A 404 -18.15 -27.99 -3.04
C PHE A 404 -18.79 -27.28 -1.84
N PHE A 405 -20.12 -27.27 -1.76
CA PHE A 405 -20.83 -26.67 -0.64
C PHE A 405 -21.12 -27.70 0.45
N SER A 406 -20.54 -27.51 1.63
CA SER A 406 -20.85 -28.31 2.81
C SER A 406 -22.30 -28.07 3.27
N ALA A 407 -22.97 -29.11 3.74
CA ALA A 407 -24.38 -29.04 4.13
C ALA A 407 -24.65 -28.22 5.40
N SER A 408 -23.63 -27.89 6.18
CA SER A 408 -23.75 -27.07 7.39
C SER A 408 -22.44 -26.36 7.73
N ARG A 409 -22.50 -25.34 8.59
CA ARG A 409 -21.31 -24.64 9.10
C ARG A 409 -20.35 -25.56 9.85
N THR A 410 -20.86 -26.52 10.62
CA THR A 410 -20.02 -27.48 11.36
C THR A 410 -19.25 -28.38 10.39
N LEU A 411 -19.93 -28.86 9.34
CA LEU A 411 -19.28 -29.64 8.28
C LEU A 411 -18.28 -28.79 7.49
N PHE A 412 -18.62 -27.53 7.18
CA PHE A 412 -17.71 -26.61 6.49
C PHE A 412 -16.39 -26.42 7.25
N ASN A 413 -16.45 -26.18 8.57
CA ASN A 413 -15.23 -26.07 9.37
C ASN A 413 -14.44 -27.38 9.37
N ALA A 414 -15.13 -28.53 9.52
CA ALA A 414 -14.48 -29.84 9.46
C ALA A 414 -13.84 -30.13 8.09
N ASP A 415 -14.45 -29.66 7.00
CA ASP A 415 -13.94 -29.82 5.63
C ASP A 415 -12.76 -28.88 5.34
N ILE A 416 -12.66 -27.71 6.00
CA ILE A 416 -11.49 -26.83 5.91
C ILE A 416 -10.28 -27.43 6.62
N ASP A 417 -10.50 -28.03 7.79
CA ASP A 417 -9.44 -28.60 8.62
C ASP A 417 -9.08 -30.04 8.21
N GLU A 418 -9.79 -30.62 7.24
CA GLU A 418 -9.54 -31.97 6.75
C GLU A 418 -8.19 -32.07 6.02
N ASP A 419 -7.36 -33.03 6.45
CA ASP A 419 -6.17 -33.41 5.71
C ASP A 419 -6.49 -34.46 4.62
N MET A 420 -5.53 -34.68 3.71
CA MET A 420 -5.72 -35.63 2.62
C MET A 420 -5.91 -37.08 3.10
N SER A 421 -5.40 -37.43 4.29
CA SER A 421 -5.60 -38.78 4.86
C SER A 421 -7.05 -38.98 5.27
N GLY A 422 -7.64 -38.00 5.96
CA GLY A 422 -9.07 -37.98 6.28
C GLY A 422 -9.93 -37.99 5.02
N ALA A 423 -9.55 -37.22 3.99
CA ALA A 423 -10.27 -37.20 2.73
C ALA A 423 -10.25 -38.56 2.00
N ALA A 424 -9.11 -39.24 2.05
CA ALA A 424 -8.91 -40.58 1.49
C ALA A 424 -9.71 -41.67 2.24
N GLU A 425 -9.80 -41.57 3.57
CA GLU A 425 -10.60 -42.45 4.43
C GLU A 425 -12.11 -42.23 4.22
N ARG A 426 -12.55 -40.96 4.13
CA ARG A 426 -13.96 -40.61 3.92
C ARG A 426 -14.47 -40.90 2.51
N ALA A 427 -13.58 -41.15 1.53
CA ALA A 427 -13.97 -41.46 0.15
C ALA A 427 -14.59 -42.88 0.07
N PRO A 428 -15.92 -43.00 -0.12
CA PRO A 428 -16.63 -44.26 0.09
C PRO A 428 -16.39 -45.31 -1.02
N PHE A 429 -15.78 -44.91 -2.12
CA PHE A 429 -15.49 -45.75 -3.28
C PHE A 429 -14.25 -45.24 -4.02
N CYS A 430 -13.74 -46.04 -4.97
CA CYS A 430 -12.59 -45.65 -5.77
C CYS A 430 -13.09 -44.80 -6.94
N ILE A 431 -13.00 -43.47 -6.79
CA ILE A 431 -13.68 -42.46 -7.63
C ILE A 431 -13.54 -42.73 -9.12
N GLU A 432 -12.32 -43.01 -9.59
CA GLU A 432 -12.08 -43.26 -11.01
C GLU A 432 -12.88 -44.44 -11.54
N THR A 433 -12.76 -45.59 -10.88
CA THR A 433 -13.36 -46.85 -11.34
C THR A 433 -14.86 -46.94 -11.08
N ASP A 434 -15.36 -46.20 -10.09
CA ASP A 434 -16.74 -46.31 -9.62
C ASP A 434 -17.63 -45.17 -10.12
N ALA A 435 -17.05 -44.04 -10.55
CA ALA A 435 -17.82 -42.87 -10.95
C ALA A 435 -17.33 -42.15 -12.21
N LEU A 436 -16.03 -42.12 -12.52
CA LEU A 436 -15.53 -41.42 -13.72
C LEU A 436 -15.56 -42.26 -15.01
N ARG A 437 -15.48 -43.59 -14.91
CA ARG A 437 -15.45 -44.46 -16.09
C ARG A 437 -16.84 -44.72 -16.67
N PRO A 438 -17.02 -44.69 -18.01
CA PRO A 438 -18.27 -45.09 -18.64
C PRO A 438 -18.68 -46.50 -18.22
N GLY A 439 -19.92 -46.64 -17.72
CA GLY A 439 -20.47 -47.90 -17.24
C GLY A 439 -20.17 -48.23 -15.77
N ALA A 440 -19.48 -47.36 -15.05
CA ALA A 440 -19.29 -47.50 -13.61
C ALA A 440 -20.61 -47.24 -12.83
N PRO A 441 -20.77 -47.78 -11.60
CA PRO A 441 -22.03 -47.71 -10.85
C PRO A 441 -22.58 -46.30 -10.63
N PHE A 442 -21.71 -45.30 -10.49
CA PHE A 442 -22.08 -43.90 -10.25
C PHE A 442 -21.81 -42.99 -11.45
N TYR A 443 -21.48 -43.55 -12.61
CA TYR A 443 -21.28 -42.76 -13.82
C TYR A 443 -22.60 -42.14 -14.28
N GLY A 444 -22.64 -40.81 -14.40
CA GLY A 444 -23.86 -40.07 -14.76
C GLY A 444 -24.81 -39.79 -13.61
N ASP A 445 -24.42 -40.05 -12.35
CA ASP A 445 -25.28 -39.80 -11.19
C ASP A 445 -25.49 -38.29 -10.95
N LEU A 446 -26.74 -37.82 -10.97
CA LEU A 446 -27.08 -36.40 -10.90
C LEU A 446 -26.63 -35.67 -9.63
N VAL A 447 -26.36 -36.41 -8.55
CA VAL A 447 -25.94 -35.85 -7.26
C VAL A 447 -24.43 -35.94 -7.09
N ILE A 448 -23.85 -37.09 -7.42
CA ILE A 448 -22.43 -37.37 -7.19
C ILE A 448 -21.56 -36.77 -8.29
N GLU A 449 -21.99 -36.85 -9.55
CA GLU A 449 -21.19 -36.43 -10.71
C GLU A 449 -20.76 -34.96 -10.63
N PRO A 450 -21.62 -33.98 -10.26
CA PRO A 450 -21.18 -32.59 -10.13
C PRO A 450 -20.08 -32.37 -9.08
N ILE A 451 -20.16 -33.08 -7.95
CA ILE A 451 -19.16 -33.02 -6.87
C ILE A 451 -17.82 -33.56 -7.37
N ILE A 452 -17.86 -34.68 -8.08
CA ILE A 452 -16.68 -35.32 -8.66
C ILE A 452 -16.04 -34.43 -9.71
N HIS A 453 -16.80 -33.87 -10.64
CA HIS A 453 -16.25 -32.97 -11.66
C HIS A 453 -15.68 -31.69 -11.05
N ALA A 454 -16.31 -31.12 -10.02
CA ALA A 454 -15.76 -29.97 -9.32
C ALA A 454 -14.39 -30.26 -8.70
N ARG A 455 -14.25 -31.40 -8.00
CA ARG A 455 -12.96 -31.84 -7.43
C ARG A 455 -11.92 -32.13 -8.52
N MET A 456 -12.32 -32.77 -9.61
CA MET A 456 -11.43 -33.09 -10.73
C MET A 456 -10.92 -31.82 -11.42
N ARG A 457 -11.80 -30.85 -11.71
CA ARG A 457 -11.39 -29.56 -12.28
C ARG A 457 -10.42 -28.81 -11.37
N SER A 458 -10.70 -28.78 -10.06
CA SER A 458 -9.81 -28.19 -9.07
C SER A 458 -8.44 -28.88 -9.05
N ALA A 459 -8.38 -30.20 -9.13
CA ALA A 459 -7.12 -30.95 -9.21
C ALA A 459 -6.30 -30.59 -10.46
N LEU A 460 -6.96 -30.46 -11.61
CA LEU A 460 -6.31 -30.12 -12.88
C LEU A 460 -5.78 -28.69 -12.90
N VAL A 461 -6.57 -27.72 -12.42
CA VAL A 461 -6.19 -26.30 -12.40
C VAL A 461 -4.95 -26.10 -11.53
N VAL A 462 -4.88 -26.71 -10.35
CA VAL A 462 -3.71 -26.64 -9.46
C VAL A 462 -2.45 -27.20 -10.13
N LEU A 463 -2.61 -28.20 -11.01
CA LEU A 463 -1.52 -28.80 -11.76
C LEU A 463 -1.23 -28.10 -13.10
N GLY A 464 -1.86 -26.95 -13.37
CA GLY A 464 -1.67 -26.17 -14.60
C GLY A 464 -2.23 -26.83 -15.86
N HIS A 465 -3.26 -27.66 -15.73
CA HIS A 465 -3.89 -28.36 -16.85
C HIS A 465 -5.32 -27.85 -17.12
N PRO A 466 -5.77 -27.83 -18.40
CA PRO A 466 -7.09 -27.33 -18.75
C PRO A 466 -8.21 -28.23 -18.21
N PRO A 467 -9.39 -27.66 -17.90
CA PRO A 467 -10.56 -28.43 -17.49
C PRO A 467 -11.01 -29.38 -18.61
N GLY A 468 -11.50 -30.57 -18.26
CA GLY A 468 -11.97 -31.59 -19.21
C GLY A 468 -10.93 -32.64 -19.61
N THR A 469 -9.73 -32.58 -19.04
CA THR A 469 -8.71 -33.63 -19.23
C THR A 469 -9.11 -34.90 -18.47
N SER A 470 -9.11 -36.07 -19.14
CA SER A 470 -9.38 -37.37 -18.50
C SER A 470 -8.19 -37.86 -17.68
N CYS A 471 -8.43 -38.80 -16.75
CA CYS A 471 -7.37 -39.43 -15.95
C CYS A 471 -6.26 -40.05 -16.84
N GLU A 472 -6.63 -40.67 -17.96
CA GLU A 472 -5.67 -41.31 -18.88
C GLU A 472 -4.61 -40.33 -19.42
N ASN A 473 -5.01 -39.08 -19.70
CA ASN A 473 -4.14 -38.07 -20.31
C ASN A 473 -3.17 -37.38 -19.33
N ILE A 474 -3.28 -37.68 -18.03
CA ILE A 474 -2.51 -37.03 -16.95
C ILE A 474 -1.72 -38.01 -16.10
N THR A 475 -1.53 -39.24 -16.58
CA THR A 475 -0.77 -40.30 -15.90
C THR A 475 0.61 -39.81 -15.46
N GLN A 476 1.28 -38.99 -16.27
CA GLN A 476 2.59 -38.40 -15.98
C GLN A 476 2.61 -37.48 -14.74
N LEU A 477 1.45 -36.97 -14.31
CA LEU A 477 1.34 -36.10 -13.14
C LEU A 477 1.16 -36.89 -11.85
N CYS A 478 0.81 -38.18 -11.92
CA CYS A 478 0.49 -39.01 -10.75
C CYS A 478 1.66 -39.23 -9.78
N SER A 479 2.90 -39.05 -10.27
CA SER A 479 4.12 -39.11 -9.45
C SER A 479 4.52 -37.75 -8.90
N ARG A 480 3.85 -36.66 -9.33
CA ARG A 480 4.09 -35.34 -8.75
C ARG A 480 3.52 -35.29 -7.34
N PRO A 481 4.25 -34.76 -6.38
CA PRO A 481 3.86 -34.83 -4.99
C PRO A 481 2.70 -33.89 -4.61
N ASP A 482 2.53 -32.78 -5.33
CA ASP A 482 1.37 -31.88 -5.27
C ASP A 482 0.09 -32.48 -5.89
N ALA A 483 0.20 -33.57 -6.65
CA ALA A 483 -0.93 -34.25 -7.30
C ALA A 483 -1.78 -35.14 -6.36
N ARG A 484 -1.94 -34.75 -5.08
CA ARG A 484 -2.68 -35.55 -4.08
C ARG A 484 -4.17 -35.67 -4.41
N LEU A 485 -4.82 -34.54 -4.67
CA LEU A 485 -6.22 -34.54 -5.07
C LEU A 485 -6.41 -35.29 -6.40
N LEU A 486 -5.45 -35.17 -7.32
CA LEU A 486 -5.47 -35.95 -8.55
C LEU A 486 -5.42 -37.46 -8.28
N ARG A 487 -4.56 -37.94 -7.37
CA ARG A 487 -4.54 -39.36 -6.97
C ARG A 487 -5.84 -39.82 -6.32
N LEU A 488 -6.54 -38.94 -5.62
CA LEU A 488 -7.86 -39.23 -5.04
C LEU A 488 -8.92 -39.41 -6.12
N MET A 489 -8.88 -38.55 -7.15
CA MET A 489 -9.84 -38.60 -8.26
C MET A 489 -9.52 -39.71 -9.26
N CYS A 490 -8.24 -39.91 -9.59
CA CYS A 490 -7.70 -40.81 -10.61
C CYS A 490 -6.90 -41.95 -9.98
N GLY A 491 -7.46 -42.61 -8.96
CA GLY A 491 -6.75 -43.63 -8.20
C GLY A 491 -6.27 -44.83 -9.01
N ASP A 492 -6.97 -45.22 -10.08
CA ASP A 492 -6.60 -46.40 -10.88
C ASP A 492 -5.50 -46.06 -11.88
N THR A 493 -5.67 -44.97 -12.64
CA THR A 493 -4.65 -44.40 -13.55
C THR A 493 -3.38 -44.08 -12.77
N CYS A 494 -3.50 -43.49 -11.58
CA CYS A 494 -2.34 -43.21 -10.74
C CYS A 494 -1.78 -44.45 -10.01
N GLY A 495 -2.33 -45.65 -10.23
CA GLY A 495 -1.80 -46.90 -9.72
C GLY A 495 -2.04 -47.16 -8.22
N CYS A 496 -2.98 -46.46 -7.58
CA CYS A 496 -3.40 -46.75 -6.20
C CYS A 496 -4.04 -48.14 -6.07
N THR A 497 -4.74 -48.60 -7.13
CA THR A 497 -5.41 -49.91 -7.24
C THR A 497 -4.46 -51.04 -7.67
N ASP A 498 -3.32 -50.69 -8.27
CA ASP A 498 -2.36 -51.66 -8.81
C ASP A 498 -1.22 -51.89 -7.81
N PRO A 499 -1.09 -53.08 -7.20
CA PRO A 499 -0.02 -53.37 -6.25
C PRO A 499 1.38 -53.39 -6.87
N PHE A 500 1.47 -53.35 -8.20
CA PHE A 500 2.72 -53.41 -8.95
C PHE A 500 3.14 -52.07 -9.57
N SER A 501 2.38 -51.00 -9.37
CA SER A 501 2.79 -49.63 -9.73
C SER A 501 3.98 -49.08 -8.90
N SER A 502 4.47 -47.89 -9.22
CA SER A 502 5.50 -47.21 -8.41
C SER A 502 4.99 -46.96 -6.98
N PRO A 503 5.71 -47.40 -5.92
CA PRO A 503 5.25 -47.23 -4.54
C PRO A 503 5.16 -45.78 -4.03
N TRP A 504 5.83 -44.82 -4.69
CA TRP A 504 5.86 -43.43 -4.26
C TRP A 504 4.48 -42.78 -4.33
N HIS A 505 4.13 -42.09 -3.25
CA HIS A 505 2.88 -41.35 -3.07
C HIS A 505 1.62 -42.21 -3.17
N LYS A 506 1.72 -43.55 -3.05
CA LYS A 506 0.57 -44.48 -3.11
C LYS A 506 0.03 -44.85 -1.73
N VAL A 507 -0.20 -43.85 -0.90
CA VAL A 507 -0.70 -43.99 0.48
C VAL A 507 -1.89 -43.05 0.71
N PRO A 508 -2.75 -43.30 1.72
CA PRO A 508 -3.94 -42.48 1.97
C PRO A 508 -3.65 -40.99 2.14
N SER A 509 -2.64 -40.64 2.94
CA SER A 509 -2.19 -39.26 3.14
C SER A 509 -1.67 -38.55 1.88
N GLN A 510 -1.43 -39.29 0.80
CA GLN A 510 -1.02 -38.78 -0.51
C GLN A 510 -2.14 -38.86 -1.55
N GLY A 511 -3.36 -39.22 -1.15
CA GLY A 511 -4.56 -39.18 -1.97
C GLY A 511 -5.05 -40.53 -2.47
N CYS A 512 -4.43 -41.66 -2.14
CA CYS A 512 -5.03 -42.95 -2.52
C CYS A 512 -6.16 -43.32 -1.56
N SER A 513 -7.43 -43.28 -2.01
CA SER A 513 -8.56 -43.61 -1.13
C SER A 513 -8.48 -45.03 -0.57
N ASP A 514 -9.01 -45.22 0.63
CA ASP A 514 -9.05 -46.54 1.28
C ASP A 514 -9.78 -47.55 0.40
N ALA A 515 -10.87 -47.13 -0.25
CA ALA A 515 -11.60 -47.97 -1.20
C ALA A 515 -10.74 -48.42 -2.40
N CYS A 516 -9.86 -47.57 -2.94
CA CYS A 516 -8.90 -47.99 -3.97
C CYS A 516 -7.87 -48.97 -3.39
N THR A 517 -7.35 -48.74 -2.18
CA THR A 517 -6.36 -49.63 -1.55
C THR A 517 -6.94 -51.02 -1.21
N VAL A 518 -8.22 -51.11 -0.86
CA VAL A 518 -8.91 -52.39 -0.64
C VAL A 518 -8.93 -53.22 -1.94
N ARG A 519 -9.11 -52.59 -3.10
CA ARG A 519 -9.01 -53.29 -4.40
C ARG A 519 -7.61 -53.85 -4.62
N THR A 520 -6.60 -53.08 -4.28
CA THR A 520 -5.19 -53.50 -4.33
C THR A 520 -4.94 -54.73 -3.46
N GLN A 521 -5.48 -54.72 -2.24
CA GLN A 521 -5.39 -55.86 -1.32
C GLN A 521 -6.12 -57.09 -1.87
N ASN A 522 -7.27 -56.92 -2.54
CA ASN A 522 -7.97 -58.03 -3.19
C ASN A 522 -7.14 -58.64 -4.34
N ILE A 523 -6.47 -57.81 -5.13
CA ILE A 523 -5.54 -58.29 -6.17
C ILE A 523 -4.38 -59.05 -5.51
N LEU A 524 -3.76 -58.49 -4.47
CA LEU A 524 -2.69 -59.15 -3.71
C LEU A 524 -3.14 -60.48 -3.09
N ALA A 525 -4.41 -60.59 -2.68
CA ALA A 525 -5.02 -61.82 -2.18
C ALA A 525 -5.29 -62.87 -3.28
N THR A 526 -4.94 -62.62 -4.54
CA THR A 526 -4.94 -63.63 -5.60
C THR A 526 -3.54 -63.94 -6.12
N GLN A 527 -2.55 -63.13 -5.76
CA GLN A 527 -1.18 -63.28 -6.23
C GLN A 527 -0.42 -64.32 -5.39
N PRO A 528 0.52 -65.07 -5.99
CA PRO A 528 1.39 -65.96 -5.25
C PRO A 528 2.29 -65.14 -4.30
N CYS A 529 2.65 -65.74 -3.16
CA CYS A 529 3.59 -65.13 -2.23
C CYS A 529 5.04 -65.25 -2.74
N GLU A 530 5.32 -64.58 -3.86
CA GLU A 530 6.61 -64.60 -4.55
C GLU A 530 7.10 -63.18 -4.80
N ASP A 531 8.42 -63.00 -4.74
CA ASP A 531 9.06 -61.72 -5.02
C ASP A 531 8.98 -61.42 -6.52
N GLN A 532 8.55 -60.20 -6.86
CA GLN A 532 8.48 -59.75 -8.24
C GLN A 532 9.89 -59.60 -8.84
N PRO A 533 10.06 -59.89 -10.14
CA PRO A 533 11.34 -59.67 -10.82
C PRO A 533 11.70 -58.18 -10.81
N THR A 534 12.99 -57.87 -10.87
CA THR A 534 13.49 -56.50 -10.95
C THR A 534 13.15 -55.86 -12.30
N GLY A 535 11.94 -55.30 -12.40
CA GLY A 535 11.42 -54.61 -13.57
C GLY A 535 11.59 -53.10 -13.52
N ASP A 536 10.85 -52.41 -14.40
CA ASP A 536 10.92 -50.95 -14.53
C ASP A 536 10.39 -50.23 -13.29
N VAL A 537 9.34 -50.75 -12.67
CA VAL A 537 8.76 -50.21 -11.42
C VAL A 537 9.79 -50.20 -10.29
N TRP A 538 10.58 -51.28 -10.15
CA TRP A 538 11.62 -51.36 -9.13
C TRP A 538 12.68 -50.28 -9.36
N LYS A 539 13.10 -50.08 -10.61
CA LYS A 539 14.08 -49.05 -10.97
C LYS A 539 13.50 -47.65 -10.75
N GLU A 540 12.27 -47.41 -11.18
CA GLU A 540 11.57 -46.14 -11.03
C GLU A 540 11.46 -45.73 -9.55
N PHE A 541 11.16 -46.67 -8.66
CA PHE A 541 11.15 -46.41 -7.22
C PHE A 541 12.50 -45.88 -6.73
N TRP A 542 13.61 -46.53 -7.06
CA TRP A 542 14.92 -46.06 -6.61
C TRP A 542 15.39 -44.79 -7.31
N ASP A 543 15.02 -44.61 -8.59
CA ASP A 543 15.31 -43.39 -9.35
C ASP A 543 14.56 -42.17 -8.80
N GLY A 544 13.35 -42.38 -8.26
CA GLY A 544 12.51 -41.33 -7.67
C GLY A 544 12.88 -40.91 -6.24
N TYR A 545 13.72 -41.67 -5.52
CA TYR A 545 13.95 -41.47 -4.09
C TYR A 545 14.49 -40.08 -3.72
N ALA A 546 15.48 -39.57 -4.48
CA ALA A 546 16.07 -38.27 -4.20
C ALA A 546 15.02 -37.15 -4.28
N ALA A 547 14.17 -37.22 -5.32
CA ALA A 547 13.11 -36.26 -5.54
C ALA A 547 12.03 -36.38 -4.46
N ALA A 548 11.56 -37.61 -4.17
CA ALA A 548 10.51 -37.86 -3.19
C ALA A 548 10.88 -37.44 -1.76
N LEU A 549 12.15 -37.60 -1.35
CA LEU A 549 12.61 -37.11 -0.05
C LEU A 549 12.90 -35.61 -0.07
N ALA A 550 13.45 -35.07 -1.16
CA ALA A 550 13.73 -33.64 -1.24
C ALA A 550 12.45 -32.82 -1.09
N GLU A 551 11.39 -33.31 -1.73
CA GLU A 551 10.01 -32.88 -1.56
C GLU A 551 9.56 -32.95 -0.11
N PHE A 552 9.63 -34.14 0.50
CA PHE A 552 9.08 -34.39 1.83
C PHE A 552 9.69 -33.49 2.91
N TYR A 553 10.98 -33.20 2.79
CA TYR A 553 11.70 -32.32 3.71
C TYR A 553 11.75 -30.86 3.24
N GLY A 554 11.24 -30.53 2.05
CA GLY A 554 11.35 -29.20 1.45
C GLY A 554 12.80 -28.74 1.22
N GLN A 555 13.75 -29.67 1.14
CA GLN A 555 15.18 -29.41 1.06
C GLN A 555 15.85 -30.43 0.16
N ASN A 556 16.86 -30.03 -0.60
CA ASN A 556 17.60 -30.97 -1.43
C ASN A 556 18.41 -31.96 -0.57
N VAL A 557 17.87 -33.17 -0.36
CA VAL A 557 18.47 -34.22 0.47
C VAL A 557 19.82 -34.71 -0.03
N SER A 558 20.17 -34.47 -1.30
CA SER A 558 21.50 -34.81 -1.82
C SER A 558 22.65 -34.05 -1.16
N ARG A 559 22.33 -32.96 -0.45
CA ARG A 559 23.30 -32.18 0.34
C ARG A 559 23.48 -32.69 1.76
N ALA A 560 22.68 -33.66 2.21
CA ALA A 560 22.82 -34.22 3.55
C ALA A 560 24.11 -35.02 3.68
N VAL A 561 24.75 -34.98 4.87
CA VAL A 561 26.00 -35.71 5.15
C VAL A 561 25.82 -37.23 4.95
N ILE A 562 24.61 -37.74 5.23
CA ILE A 562 24.28 -39.17 5.06
C ILE A 562 24.04 -39.58 3.60
N TRP A 563 23.94 -38.62 2.67
CA TRP A 563 23.57 -38.89 1.28
C TRP A 563 24.48 -39.90 0.55
N PRO A 564 25.82 -39.85 0.67
CA PRO A 564 26.69 -40.86 0.04
C PRO A 564 26.39 -42.28 0.52
N MET A 565 26.00 -42.43 1.79
CA MET A 565 25.62 -43.72 2.35
C MET A 565 24.25 -44.17 1.85
N ALA A 566 23.25 -43.27 1.89
CA ALA A 566 21.90 -43.55 1.40
C ALA A 566 21.89 -43.92 -0.09
N SER A 567 22.58 -43.12 -0.92
CA SER A 567 22.74 -43.37 -2.35
C SER A 567 23.45 -44.68 -2.67
N ASN A 568 24.46 -45.08 -1.88
CA ASN A 568 25.09 -46.39 -2.02
C ASN A 568 24.11 -47.53 -1.70
N VAL A 569 23.32 -47.42 -0.62
CA VAL A 569 22.31 -48.43 -0.29
C VAL A 569 21.23 -48.53 -1.36
N MET A 570 20.77 -47.41 -1.90
CA MET A 570 19.86 -47.44 -3.04
C MET A 570 20.47 -48.07 -4.29
N ALA A 571 21.72 -47.74 -4.62
CA ALA A 571 22.42 -48.33 -5.76
C ALA A 571 22.56 -49.84 -5.60
N GLN A 572 22.82 -50.31 -4.38
CA GLN A 572 22.85 -51.73 -4.06
C GLN A 572 21.46 -52.37 -4.21
N LEU A 573 20.42 -51.81 -3.57
CA LEU A 573 19.04 -52.31 -3.65
C LEU A 573 18.50 -52.34 -5.09
N ARG A 574 18.89 -51.35 -5.90
CA ARG A 574 18.55 -51.29 -7.33
C ARG A 574 19.10 -52.50 -8.11
N VAL A 575 20.31 -52.96 -7.77
CA VAL A 575 20.98 -54.09 -8.44
C VAL A 575 20.56 -55.44 -7.85
N THR A 576 20.45 -55.55 -6.52
CA THR A 576 20.12 -56.81 -5.83
C THR A 576 18.64 -57.18 -5.92
N GLY A 577 17.77 -56.22 -6.20
CA GLY A 577 16.32 -56.46 -6.24
C GLY A 577 15.74 -56.76 -4.86
N CYS A 578 14.62 -57.48 -4.85
CA CYS A 578 13.92 -57.89 -3.63
C CYS A 578 14.84 -58.57 -2.61
N SER A 579 15.78 -59.41 -3.06
CA SER A 579 16.70 -60.12 -2.18
C SER A 579 17.55 -59.19 -1.28
N GLY A 580 17.79 -57.95 -1.73
CA GLY A 580 18.49 -56.94 -0.94
C GLY A 580 17.71 -56.50 0.31
N LEU A 581 16.38 -56.57 0.28
CA LEU A 581 15.54 -56.29 1.46
C LEU A 581 15.70 -57.35 2.57
N GLY A 582 16.22 -58.54 2.24
CA GLY A 582 16.56 -59.55 3.24
C GLY A 582 17.91 -59.32 3.93
N VAL A 583 18.74 -58.39 3.43
CA VAL A 583 20.11 -58.17 3.92
C VAL A 583 20.11 -57.24 5.14
N PRO A 584 20.68 -57.66 6.29
CA PRO A 584 20.85 -56.79 7.45
C PRO A 584 21.64 -55.53 7.08
N GLY A 585 21.07 -54.35 7.33
CA GLY A 585 21.67 -53.05 6.99
C GLY A 585 21.10 -52.37 5.73
N LEU A 586 20.38 -53.10 4.88
CA LEU A 586 19.66 -52.52 3.72
C LEU A 586 18.14 -52.42 3.95
N GLN A 587 17.64 -52.91 5.08
CA GLN A 587 16.22 -53.05 5.41
C GLN A 587 15.49 -51.74 5.72
N VAL A 588 16.23 -50.71 6.08
CA VAL A 588 15.68 -49.46 6.61
C VAL A 588 16.08 -48.29 5.73
N GLU A 589 15.13 -47.40 5.49
CA GLU A 589 15.37 -46.13 4.81
C GLU A 589 16.18 -45.22 5.75
N MET A 590 17.34 -44.74 5.31
CA MET A 590 18.30 -44.07 6.20
C MET A 590 17.84 -42.75 6.79
N ILE A 591 16.96 -42.00 6.12
CA ILE A 591 16.62 -40.64 6.51
C ILE A 591 15.41 -40.63 7.47
N THR A 592 14.35 -41.35 7.11
CA THR A 592 13.10 -41.53 7.89
C THR A 592 13.20 -42.64 8.93
N GLN A 593 14.22 -43.50 8.83
CA GLN A 593 14.38 -44.71 9.67
C GLN A 593 13.21 -45.70 9.54
N THR A 594 12.47 -45.63 8.43
CA THR A 594 11.32 -46.50 8.19
C THR A 594 11.74 -47.77 7.45
N PRO A 595 11.32 -48.97 7.91
CA PRO A 595 11.59 -50.21 7.20
C PRO A 595 10.92 -50.22 5.82
N TRP A 596 11.67 -50.51 4.76
CA TRP A 596 11.16 -50.52 3.39
C TRP A 596 9.96 -51.46 3.20
N CYS A 597 10.04 -52.63 3.84
CA CYS A 597 8.99 -53.63 3.81
C CYS A 597 7.67 -53.17 4.45
N GLN A 598 7.73 -52.24 5.41
CA GLN A 598 6.55 -51.70 6.10
C GLN A 598 5.92 -50.52 5.37
N GLY A 599 6.70 -49.80 4.55
CA GLY A 599 6.24 -48.55 3.95
C GLY A 599 6.25 -47.40 4.95
N HIS A 600 5.98 -46.20 4.45
CA HIS A 600 5.89 -44.97 5.24
C HIS A 600 4.52 -44.34 5.01
N ASP A 601 3.74 -44.14 6.09
CA ASP A 601 2.34 -43.70 6.04
C ASP A 601 2.11 -42.42 5.23
N ARG A 602 3.14 -41.56 5.14
CA ARG A 602 3.13 -40.30 4.39
C ARG A 602 3.85 -40.27 3.04
N LEU A 603 4.57 -41.31 2.66
CA LEU A 603 5.50 -41.22 1.52
C LEU A 603 5.35 -42.33 0.51
N PHE A 604 5.44 -43.58 0.93
CA PHE A 604 5.44 -44.72 0.01
C PHE A 604 4.77 -45.92 0.65
N ARG A 605 4.11 -46.71 -0.18
CA ARG A 605 3.44 -47.95 0.27
C ARG A 605 4.47 -49.04 0.60
N PRO A 606 4.06 -50.09 1.33
CA PRO A 606 4.97 -51.17 1.72
C PRO A 606 5.62 -51.87 0.51
N LEU A 607 6.95 -52.02 0.52
CA LEU A 607 7.63 -52.84 -0.50
C LEU A 607 7.35 -54.34 -0.34
N ALA A 608 6.77 -54.77 0.78
CA ALA A 608 6.29 -56.14 0.97
C ALA A 608 5.22 -56.56 -0.05
N TRP A 609 4.60 -55.60 -0.76
CA TRP A 609 3.66 -55.90 -1.85
C TRP A 609 4.39 -56.38 -3.11
N LEU A 610 5.59 -55.85 -3.36
CA LEU A 610 6.45 -56.25 -4.48
C LEU A 610 7.36 -57.43 -4.10
N CYS A 611 7.81 -57.47 -2.84
CA CYS A 611 8.84 -58.39 -2.37
C CYS A 611 8.40 -59.15 -1.09
N PRO A 612 7.26 -59.87 -1.10
CA PRO A 612 6.71 -60.46 0.11
C PRO A 612 7.63 -61.50 0.76
N ARG A 613 8.40 -62.29 0.00
CA ARG A 613 9.29 -63.31 0.58
C ARG A 613 10.51 -62.67 1.21
N SER A 614 11.16 -61.76 0.50
CA SER A 614 12.33 -61.05 1.03
C SER A 614 11.98 -60.18 2.24
N CYS A 615 10.72 -59.73 2.34
CA CYS A 615 10.18 -59.05 3.53
C CYS A 615 9.70 -59.98 4.64
N GLY A 616 9.86 -61.30 4.50
CA GLY A 616 9.52 -62.28 5.53
C GLY A 616 8.02 -62.53 5.73
N CYS A 617 7.17 -62.15 4.77
CA CYS A 617 5.72 -62.30 4.89
C CYS A 617 5.22 -63.74 5.00
N ALA A 618 6.01 -64.70 4.52
CA ALA A 618 5.72 -66.13 4.67
C ALA A 618 6.02 -66.67 6.08
N GLU A 619 6.94 -66.04 6.81
CA GLU A 619 7.38 -66.50 8.14
C GLU A 619 6.67 -65.72 9.26
N ASN A 620 6.57 -64.39 9.10
CA ASN A 620 6.00 -63.48 10.08
C ASN A 620 4.94 -62.59 9.42
N PRO A 621 3.73 -63.10 9.18
CA PRO A 621 2.69 -62.36 8.50
C PRO A 621 2.24 -61.12 9.30
N SER A 622 2.43 -59.94 8.71
CA SER A 622 2.09 -58.63 9.30
C SER A 622 0.89 -57.97 8.59
N SER A 623 0.48 -56.77 9.02
CA SER A 623 -0.57 -56.00 8.33
C SER A 623 -0.17 -55.47 6.95
N HIS A 624 1.13 -55.30 6.70
CA HIS A 624 1.66 -54.83 5.41
C HIS A 624 1.93 -55.96 4.40
N CYS A 625 1.79 -57.22 4.82
CA CYS A 625 1.98 -58.38 3.97
C CYS A 625 0.72 -58.74 3.16
N PRO A 626 0.86 -59.22 1.91
CA PRO A 626 -0.25 -59.79 1.15
C PRO A 626 -0.97 -60.88 1.94
N VAL A 627 -2.31 -60.89 1.89
CA VAL A 627 -3.14 -61.81 2.68
C VAL A 627 -2.81 -63.28 2.37
N ASN A 628 -2.49 -63.60 1.11
CA ASN A 628 -2.11 -64.95 0.67
C ASN A 628 -0.82 -65.48 1.30
N CYS A 629 0.11 -64.60 1.68
CA CYS A 629 1.33 -65.02 2.35
C CYS A 629 1.06 -65.57 3.76
N LYS A 630 -0.04 -65.13 4.40
CA LYS A 630 -0.41 -65.55 5.76
C LYS A 630 -0.90 -67.00 5.80
N ALA A 631 -1.66 -67.42 4.80
CA ALA A 631 -2.29 -68.73 4.78
C ALA A 631 -1.27 -69.88 4.71
N ASN A 632 -0.15 -69.66 4.02
CA ASN A 632 0.90 -70.66 3.81
C ASN A 632 1.87 -70.80 4.99
N ALA A 633 1.84 -69.89 5.99
CA ALA A 633 2.69 -69.96 7.18
C ALA A 633 2.20 -71.01 8.21
N SER A 634 0.96 -71.46 8.07
CA SER A 634 0.24 -72.31 9.03
C SER A 634 0.15 -73.80 8.65
N GLY A 635 0.80 -74.22 7.57
CA GLY A 635 0.90 -75.62 7.14
C GLY A 635 2.35 -76.01 6.90
#